data_AF-A0A8C6ZEC9-F1
#
_entry.id   AF-A0A8C6ZEC9-F1
#
_cell.length_a   1.000
_cell.length_b   1.000
_cell.length_c   1.000
_cell.angle_alpha   90.00
_cell.angle_beta   90.00
_cell.angle_gamma   90.00
#
_symmetry.space_group_name_H-M   'P 1'
#
loop_
_entity.id
_entity.type
_entity.pdbx_description
1 polymer ?
#
loop_
_entity_poly.entity_id
_entity_poly.type
_entity_poly.pdbx_seq_one_letter_code
_entity_poly.pdbx_strand_id
1 'polypeptide(L)' 'MRMIYVVFAALLMVLIATPGKGQPKKSCNRYCSRTCAKGQKGEHAEGCGKRYCCMLQRKKK' A
#
# COMPACT_ATOMS: atom_id res chain seq x y z
N MET A 1 -28.60 -13.22 -23.27
CA MET A 1 -27.13 -13.34 -23.19
C MET A 1 -26.38 -12.01 -23.30
N ARG A 2 -26.64 -11.14 -24.29
CA ARG A 2 -25.92 -9.87 -24.47
C ARG A 2 -26.02 -8.87 -23.30
N MET A 3 -27.20 -8.73 -22.69
CA MET A 3 -27.41 -7.75 -21.61
C MET A 3 -26.54 -8.01 -20.38
N ILE A 4 -26.35 -9.28 -20.01
CA ILE A 4 -25.51 -9.68 -18.87
C ILE A 4 -24.06 -9.26 -19.13
N TYR A 5 -23.60 -9.39 -20.37
CA TYR A 5 -22.26 -9.00 -20.78
C TYR A 5 -22.02 -7.49 -20.68
N VAL A 6 -23.02 -6.68 -21.05
CA VAL A 6 -22.94 -5.21 -20.95
C VAL A 6 -22.89 -4.77 -19.49
N VAL A 7 -23.73 -5.35 -18.64
CA VAL A 7 -23.74 -5.07 -17.20
C VAL A 7 -22.41 -5.45 -16.55
N PHE A 8 -21.86 -6.61 -16.92
CA PHE A 8 -20.57 -7.08 -16.41
C PHE A 8 -19.40 -6.19 -16.86
N ALA A 9 -19.38 -5.76 -18.12
CA ALA A 9 -18.37 -4.85 -18.64
C ALA A 9 -18.40 -3.48 -17.93
N ALA A 10 -19.59 -2.94 -17.66
CA ALA A 10 -19.75 -1.70 -16.91
C ALA A 10 -19.23 -1.83 -15.46
N LEU A 11 -19.56 -2.94 -14.79
CA LEU A 11 -19.07 -3.23 -13.43
C LEU A 11 -17.56 -3.34 -13.37
N LEU A 12 -16.93 -4.02 -14.34
CA LEU A 12 -15.48 -4.15 -14.42
C LEU A 12 -14.79 -2.79 -14.63
N MET A 13 -15.33 -1.93 -15.49
CA MET A 13 -14.77 -0.58 -15.68
C MET A 13 -14.80 0.25 -14.37
N VAL A 14 -15.87 0.14 -13.59
CA VAL A 14 -15.97 0.82 -12.29
C VAL A 14 -14.98 0.26 -11.26
N LEU A 15 -14.77 -1.07 -11.26
CA LEU A 15 -13.79 -1.74 -10.40
C LEU A 15 -12.34 -1.40 -10.76
N ILE A 16 -12.03 -1.19 -12.04
CA ILE A 16 -10.70 -0.77 -12.50
C ILE A 16 -10.45 0.72 -12.20
N ALA A 17 -11.50 1.55 -12.34
CA ALA A 17 -11.42 2.98 -12.07
C ALA A 17 -11.38 3.32 -10.57
N THR A 18 -11.87 2.42 -9.71
CA THR A 18 -11.57 2.51 -8.29
C THR A 18 -10.12 2.05 -8.09
N PRO A 19 -9.19 2.93 -7.66
CA PRO A 19 -7.82 2.52 -7.43
C PRO A 19 -7.86 1.37 -6.45
N GLY A 20 -7.51 0.18 -6.93
CA GLY A 20 -7.57 -1.06 -6.18
C GLY A 20 -7.02 -0.79 -4.78
N LYS A 21 -7.87 -0.94 -3.78
CA LYS A 21 -7.60 -0.72 -2.35
C LYS A 21 -6.70 -1.85 -1.81
N GLY A 22 -5.72 -2.22 -2.62
CA GLY A 22 -4.83 -3.36 -2.51
C GLY A 22 -3.51 -3.09 -3.21
N GLN A 23 -3.08 -1.81 -3.29
CA GLN A 23 -1.63 -1.59 -3.37
C GLN A 23 -1.03 -2.39 -2.21
N PRO A 24 -0.07 -3.31 -2.47
CA PRO A 24 0.64 -3.95 -1.40
C PRO A 24 1.29 -2.83 -0.60
N LYS A 25 0.74 -2.56 0.60
CA LYS A 25 1.29 -1.59 1.54
C LYS A 25 2.75 -1.99 1.70
N LYS A 26 3.62 -1.14 1.15
CA LYS A 26 5.06 -1.38 0.96
C LYS A 26 5.59 -2.26 2.08
N SER A 27 6.06 -3.45 1.71
CA SER A 27 6.79 -4.29 2.65
C SER A 27 7.90 -3.44 3.30
N CYS A 28 8.10 -3.62 4.59
CA CYS A 28 9.08 -2.83 5.31
C CYS A 28 10.49 -3.18 4.80
N ASN A 29 11.07 -2.33 3.95
CA ASN A 29 12.33 -2.58 3.26
C ASN A 29 13.59 -2.39 4.14
N ARG A 30 13.46 -2.37 5.48
CA ARG A 30 14.60 -2.12 6.36
C ARG A 30 14.53 -2.90 7.66
N TYR A 31 13.78 -2.41 8.66
CA TYR A 31 13.54 -3.14 9.90
C TYR A 31 12.32 -2.58 10.64
N CYS A 32 11.68 -3.45 11.42
CA CYS A 32 10.55 -3.11 12.29
C CYS A 32 11.01 -2.85 13.72
N SER A 33 10.73 -1.67 14.27
CA SER A 33 11.07 -1.31 15.64
C SER A 33 9.97 -0.49 16.32
N ARG A 34 9.93 -0.50 17.66
CA ARG A 34 9.01 0.36 18.43
C ARG A 34 9.38 1.84 18.33
N THR A 35 10.66 2.11 18.15
CA THR A 35 11.22 3.46 17.97
C THR A 35 12.28 3.43 16.87
N CYS A 36 12.32 4.47 16.05
CA CYS A 36 13.32 4.61 15.00
C CYS A 36 14.50 5.46 15.49
N ALA A 37 15.69 5.20 14.96
CA ALA A 37 16.87 5.99 15.31
C ALA A 37 16.72 7.44 14.82
N LYS A 38 17.45 8.37 15.45
CA LYS A 38 17.47 9.79 15.05
C LYS A 38 17.87 9.91 13.57
N GLY A 39 17.04 10.59 12.77
CA GLY A 39 17.24 10.73 11.32
C GLY A 39 16.57 9.66 10.45
N GLN A 40 15.87 8.69 11.04
CA GLN A 40 15.01 7.75 10.31
C GLN A 40 13.54 8.18 10.36
N LYS A 41 12.80 7.91 9.29
CA LYS A 41 11.35 8.07 9.26
C LYS A 41 10.69 6.77 9.70
N GLY A 42 9.82 6.86 10.71
CA GLY A 42 8.93 5.77 11.07
C GLY A 42 7.66 5.86 10.23
N GLU A 43 7.32 4.79 9.51
CA GLU A 43 6.05 4.66 8.80
C GLU A 43 5.32 3.42 9.32
N HIS A 44 3.99 3.49 9.42
CA HIS A 44 3.19 2.35 9.85
C HIS A 44 3.05 1.38 8.67
N ALA A 45 3.69 0.22 8.76
CA ALA A 45 3.64 -0.82 7.73
C ALA A 45 2.91 -2.04 8.28
N GLU A 46 1.94 -2.56 7.53
CA GLU A 46 1.18 -3.77 7.92
C GLU A 46 2.11 -4.97 8.18
N GLY A 47 3.23 -5.07 7.46
CA GLY A 47 4.23 -6.12 7.66
C GLY A 47 4.99 -6.05 9.00
N CYS A 48 4.92 -4.94 9.73
CA CYS A 48 5.56 -4.78 11.04
C CYS A 48 4.58 -4.93 12.22
N GLY A 49 3.29 -5.18 11.94
CA GLY A 49 2.24 -5.23 12.96
C GLY A 49 2.14 -3.90 13.73
N LYS A 50 2.29 -3.95 15.06
CA LYS A 50 2.21 -2.78 15.95
C LYS A 50 3.50 -1.94 16.01
N ARG A 51 4.52 -2.27 15.21
CA ARG A 51 5.82 -1.57 15.19
C ARG A 51 5.92 -0.63 13.99
N TYR A 52 6.77 0.38 14.10
CA TYR A 52 7.09 1.26 12.99
C TYR A 52 8.10 0.58 12.07
N CYS A 53 7.90 0.74 10.77
CA CYS A 53 8.94 0.47 9.80
C CYS A 53 9.90 1.67 9.77
N CYS A 54 11.14 1.44 10.17
CA CYS A 54 12.15 2.49 10.24
C CYS A 54 12.94 2.55 8.94
N MET A 55 12.75 3.61 8.16
CA MET A 55 13.45 3.81 6.90
C MET A 55 14.41 4.99 6.99
N LEU A 56 15.57 4.89 6.33
CA LEU A 56 16.35 6.10 6.04
C LEU A 56 15.48 7.01 5.19
N GLN A 57 15.43 8.29 5.54
CA GLN A 57 14.97 9.33 4.64
C GLN A 57 15.95 9.39 3.46
N ARG A 58 15.81 8.49 2.48
CA ARG A 58 16.39 8.72 1.16
C ARG A 58 15.59 9.90 0.61
N LYS A 59 16.14 11.12 0.73
CA LYS A 59 15.73 12.25 -0.10
C LYS A 59 15.75 11.74 -1.53
N LYS A 60 14.58 11.53 -2.14
CA LYS A 60 14.51 11.42 -3.59
C LYS A 60 15.02 12.76 -4.10
N LYS A 61 16.17 12.72 -4.77
CA LYS A 61 16.76 13.86 -5.47
C LYS A 61 15.88 14.20 -6.66
#